data_AF-A0A7X3RB27-F1
#
_entry.id   AF-A0A7X3RB27-F1
#
_cell.length_a   1.000
_cell.length_b   1.000
_cell.length_c   1.000
_cell.angle_alpha   90.00
_cell.angle_beta   90.00
_cell.angle_gamma   90.00
#
_symmetry.space_group_name_H-M   'P 1'
#
loop_
_entity.id
_entity.type
_entity.pdbx_description
1 polymer ?
#
loop_
_entity_poly.entity_id
_entity_poly.type
_entity_poly.pdbx_seq_one_letter_code
_entity_poly.pdbx_strand_id
1 'polypeptide(L)'
;MSVDIVRGTSQKPVTSDALVEIVSQQSEWSGRLFIGFPIYGTSDGLRMIDALLVSADMGVVVFDLIEGHETGDYGARQDDTANKLEARLKVHQELMERRDLMVPIHTISFAPALRNPDSHRIDDYPLANDSSLINALNQFTGSCPQGQDMCEKVLSAIEHISKVRKSGFRRNVTEEDSRGAKLEKLEKSIATLDNIQSQTVIETVEGVQRIRGLAGSGKTIVLALKAANL
;
A
#
# COMPACT_ATOMS: atom_id res chain seq x y z
N MET A 1 -13.82 -13.58 3.69
CA MET A 1 -12.42 -13.20 3.44
C MET A 1 -12.14 -11.99 4.31
N SER A 2 -10.90 -11.61 4.61
CA SER A 2 -10.64 -10.45 5.47
C SER A 2 -9.57 -9.57 4.87
N VAL A 3 -9.66 -8.27 5.13
CA VAL A 3 -8.61 -7.32 4.80
C VAL A 3 -7.46 -7.49 5.79
N ASP A 4 -6.27 -7.77 5.28
CA ASP A 4 -5.03 -7.81 6.07
C ASP A 4 -4.54 -6.38 6.33
N ILE A 5 -4.14 -6.06 7.56
CA ILE A 5 -3.79 -4.68 7.96
C ILE A 5 -2.29 -4.61 8.25
N VAL A 6 -1.59 -3.74 7.54
CA VAL A 6 -0.15 -3.48 7.72
C VAL A 6 0.04 -2.03 8.15
N ARG A 7 0.47 -1.81 9.38
CA ARG A 7 0.62 -0.46 9.96
C ARG A 7 2.07 0.02 9.90
N GLY A 8 2.34 1.04 9.10
CA GLY A 8 3.57 1.83 9.12
C GLY A 8 3.56 2.91 10.20
N THR A 9 4.49 3.87 10.06
CA THR A 9 4.45 5.11 10.85
C THR A 9 3.40 6.04 10.26
N SER A 10 2.49 6.57 11.07
CA SER A 10 1.44 7.49 10.63
C SER A 10 1.59 8.84 11.32
N GLN A 11 1.46 9.92 10.57
CA GLN A 11 1.38 11.29 11.12
C GLN A 11 -0.04 11.67 11.56
N LYS A 12 -1.03 10.82 11.25
CA LYS A 12 -2.47 11.06 11.48
C LYS A 12 -3.10 9.85 12.20
N PRO A 13 -2.65 9.53 13.43
CA PRO A 13 -2.97 8.26 14.09
C PRO A 13 -4.46 8.10 14.37
N VAL A 14 -5.17 9.17 14.75
CA VAL A 14 -6.59 9.08 15.12
C VAL A 14 -7.45 8.73 13.90
N THR A 15 -7.21 9.42 12.78
CA THR A 15 -7.93 9.13 11.53
C THR A 15 -7.51 7.79 10.92
N SER A 16 -6.24 7.39 11.10
CA SER A 16 -5.76 6.07 10.68
C SER A 16 -6.46 4.95 11.44
N ASP A 17 -6.64 5.09 12.75
CA ASP A 17 -7.33 4.11 13.58
C ASP A 17 -8.81 3.99 13.21
N ALA A 18 -9.49 5.12 13.00
CA ALA A 18 -10.88 5.13 12.55
C ALA A 18 -11.05 4.42 11.19
N LEU A 19 -10.14 4.66 10.24
CA LEU A 19 -10.15 3.97 8.95
C LEU A 19 -9.98 2.46 9.13
N VAL A 20 -9.00 2.04 9.94
CA VAL A 20 -8.75 0.62 10.21
C VAL A 20 -9.96 -0.04 10.86
N GLU A 21 -10.60 0.61 11.83
CA GLU A 21 -11.79 0.10 12.49
C GLU A 21 -12.92 -0.14 11.48
N ILE A 22 -13.25 0.86 10.66
CA ILE A 22 -14.33 0.76 9.66
C ILE A 22 -14.06 -0.34 8.62
N VAL A 23 -12.83 -0.41 8.10
CA VAL A 23 -12.44 -1.41 7.08
C VAL A 23 -12.38 -2.81 7.67
N SER A 24 -11.90 -2.97 8.91
CA SER A 24 -11.78 -4.28 9.57
C SER A 24 -13.14 -4.95 9.84
N GLN A 25 -14.21 -4.17 9.92
CA GLN A 25 -15.58 -4.66 10.10
C GLN A 25 -16.19 -5.23 8.80
N GLN A 26 -15.55 -5.00 7.63
CA GLN A 26 -16.08 -5.45 6.34
C GLN A 26 -15.58 -6.86 5.99
N SER A 27 -16.38 -7.88 6.34
CA SER A 27 -16.06 -9.29 6.07
C SER A 27 -16.19 -9.72 4.60
N GLU A 28 -16.82 -8.87 3.78
CA GLU A 28 -17.02 -9.14 2.34
C GLU A 28 -15.81 -8.70 1.51
N TRP A 29 -14.95 -7.85 2.05
CA TRP A 29 -13.79 -7.34 1.34
C TRP A 29 -12.57 -8.26 1.52
N SER A 30 -11.77 -8.34 0.46
CA SER A 30 -10.49 -9.04 0.46
C SER A 30 -9.40 -8.11 -0.05
N GLY A 31 -8.24 -8.18 0.57
CA GLY A 31 -7.13 -7.31 0.21
C GLY A 31 -6.20 -7.04 1.36
N ARG A 32 -5.38 -6.00 1.19
CA ARG A 32 -4.45 -5.52 2.20
C ARG A 32 -4.51 -4.01 2.32
N LEU A 33 -4.76 -3.52 3.53
CA LEU A 33 -4.73 -2.11 3.90
C LEU A 33 -3.36 -1.78 4.51
N PHE A 34 -2.63 -0.88 3.87
CA PHE A 34 -1.40 -0.30 4.38
C PHE A 34 -1.71 1.06 5.01
N ILE A 35 -1.18 1.33 6.20
CA ILE A 35 -1.18 2.66 6.82
C ILE A 35 0.24 3.21 6.77
N GLY A 36 0.42 4.46 6.37
CA GLY A 36 1.72 5.13 6.33
C GLY A 36 2.73 4.47 5.37
N PHE A 37 2.26 3.90 4.26
CA PHE A 37 3.07 3.15 3.30
C PHE A 37 2.38 3.10 1.92
N PRO A 38 3.12 3.07 0.79
CA PRO A 38 4.58 3.10 0.64
C PRO A 38 5.21 4.45 0.97
N ILE A 39 6.50 4.42 1.27
CA ILE A 39 7.34 5.61 1.44
C ILE A 39 8.25 5.72 0.22
N TYR A 40 8.31 6.92 -0.37
CA TYR A 40 9.12 7.16 -1.55
C TYR A 40 9.77 8.54 -1.52
N GLY A 41 10.97 8.63 -2.09
CA GLY A 41 11.65 9.91 -2.30
C GLY A 41 11.03 10.71 -3.44
N THR A 42 10.86 12.02 -3.20
CA THR A 42 10.59 13.08 -4.18
C THR A 42 11.75 14.10 -4.18
N SER A 43 11.71 15.09 -5.07
CA SER A 43 12.69 16.20 -5.09
C SER A 43 12.75 16.96 -3.76
N ASP A 44 11.64 16.96 -3.01
CA ASP A 44 11.45 17.79 -1.82
C ASP A 44 11.55 16.96 -0.52
N GLY A 45 12.00 15.70 -0.62
CA GLY A 45 12.21 14.83 0.54
C GLY A 45 11.46 13.49 0.45
N LEU A 46 11.40 12.78 1.57
CA LEU A 46 10.59 11.55 1.68
C LEU A 46 9.11 11.92 1.80
N ARG A 47 8.27 11.27 1.00
CA ARG A 47 6.82 11.35 1.05
C ARG A 47 6.27 9.96 1.38
N MET A 48 5.14 9.96 2.07
CA MET A 48 4.44 8.77 2.54
C MET A 48 2.99 8.86 2.10
N ILE A 49 2.40 7.74 1.70
CA ILE A 49 0.94 7.65 1.50
C ILE A 49 0.29 7.38 2.85
N ASP A 50 -0.72 8.17 3.23
CA ASP A 50 -1.37 8.04 4.54
C ASP A 50 -2.02 6.67 4.72
N ALA A 51 -2.79 6.20 3.74
CA ALA A 51 -3.22 4.80 3.67
C ALA A 51 -3.49 4.33 2.24
N LEU A 52 -3.36 3.04 2.01
CA LEU A 52 -3.50 2.39 0.71
C LEU A 52 -4.17 1.03 0.86
N LEU A 53 -5.36 0.85 0.27
CA LEU A 53 -6.00 -0.46 0.17
C LEU A 53 -5.72 -1.06 -1.21
N VAL A 54 -5.17 -2.27 -1.22
CA VAL A 54 -5.07 -3.09 -2.42
C VAL A 54 -6.10 -4.20 -2.30
N SER A 55 -7.09 -4.19 -3.19
CA SER A 55 -8.24 -5.08 -3.19
C SER A 55 -8.33 -5.79 -4.54
N ALA A 56 -8.67 -7.09 -4.50
CA ALA A 56 -8.92 -7.85 -5.72
C ALA A 56 -10.14 -7.34 -6.49
N ASP A 57 -11.08 -6.70 -5.80
CA ASP A 57 -12.34 -6.27 -6.38
C ASP A 57 -12.33 -4.78 -6.78
N MET A 58 -11.69 -3.94 -5.97
CA MET A 58 -11.63 -2.49 -6.19
C MET A 58 -10.33 -2.03 -6.87
N GLY A 59 -9.31 -2.89 -6.96
CA GLY A 59 -7.98 -2.50 -7.42
C GLY A 59 -7.22 -1.75 -6.33
N VAL A 60 -6.81 -0.51 -6.56
CA VAL A 60 -6.08 0.30 -5.57
C VAL A 60 -6.93 1.47 -5.11
N VAL A 61 -7.07 1.64 -3.80
CA VAL A 61 -7.71 2.83 -3.20
C VAL A 61 -6.70 3.56 -2.34
N VAL A 62 -6.39 4.79 -2.72
CA VAL A 62 -5.50 5.72 -2.02
C VAL A 62 -6.34 6.59 -1.08
N PHE A 63 -5.97 6.63 0.18
CA PHE A 63 -6.62 7.47 1.19
C PHE A 63 -5.76 8.69 1.51
N ASP A 64 -6.34 9.88 1.35
CA ASP A 64 -5.86 11.12 1.95
C ASP A 64 -6.56 11.27 3.31
N LEU A 65 -5.82 11.14 4.40
CA LEU A 65 -6.41 11.22 5.74
C LEU A 65 -6.46 12.69 6.20
N ILE A 66 -7.56 13.10 6.81
CA ILE A 66 -7.73 14.47 7.31
C ILE A 66 -8.01 14.40 8.82
N GLU A 67 -7.22 15.13 9.60
CA GLU A 67 -7.46 15.33 11.03
C GLU A 67 -8.01 16.75 11.26
N GLY A 68 -9.02 16.86 12.12
CA GLY A 68 -9.72 18.11 12.37
C GLY A 68 -10.86 18.39 11.38
N HIS A 69 -11.31 19.65 11.36
CA HIS A 69 -12.52 20.06 10.63
C HIS A 69 -12.22 20.76 9.30
N GLU A 70 -10.94 21.06 9.03
CA GLU A 70 -10.51 21.75 7.81
C GLU A 70 -10.05 20.73 6.77
N THR A 71 -10.70 20.75 5.60
CA THR A 71 -10.37 19.80 4.52
C THR A 71 -9.13 20.21 3.73
N GLY A 72 -8.81 21.51 3.73
CA GLY A 72 -7.81 22.10 2.85
C GLY A 72 -8.11 21.82 1.37
N ASP A 73 -7.07 21.89 0.54
CA ASP A 73 -7.14 21.48 -0.86
C ASP A 73 -6.91 19.98 -0.99
N TYR A 74 -7.95 19.21 -0.66
CA TYR A 74 -7.87 17.75 -0.67
C TYR A 74 -7.86 17.17 -2.10
N GLY A 75 -8.47 17.87 -3.07
CA GLY A 75 -8.43 17.46 -4.48
C GLY A 75 -7.00 17.44 -5.02
N ALA A 76 -6.23 18.50 -4.75
CA ALA A 76 -4.81 18.53 -5.13
C ALA A 76 -3.99 17.41 -4.45
N ARG A 77 -4.30 17.05 -3.19
CA ARG A 77 -3.60 15.96 -2.49
C ARG A 77 -3.95 14.58 -3.05
N GLN A 78 -5.22 14.36 -3.43
CA GLN A 78 -5.66 13.14 -4.10
C GLN A 78 -4.93 12.96 -5.43
N ASP A 79 -4.96 13.97 -6.30
CA ASP A 79 -4.29 13.93 -7.60
C ASP A 79 -2.78 13.74 -7.46
N ASP A 80 -2.12 14.50 -6.58
CA ASP A 80 -0.69 14.40 -6.37
C ASP A 80 -0.28 12.99 -5.94
N THR A 81 -1.02 12.39 -5.01
CA THR A 81 -0.73 11.06 -4.49
C THR A 81 -1.02 9.97 -5.53
N ALA A 82 -2.16 10.05 -6.23
CA ALA A 82 -2.53 9.11 -7.27
C ALA A 82 -1.55 9.13 -8.44
N ASN A 83 -1.22 10.32 -8.97
CA ASN A 83 -0.29 10.46 -10.10
C ASN A 83 1.11 9.93 -9.75
N LYS A 84 1.59 10.17 -8.52
CA LYS A 84 2.89 9.65 -8.07
C LYS A 84 2.88 8.14 -7.92
N LEU A 85 1.82 7.58 -7.35
CA LEU A 85 1.67 6.12 -7.24
C LEU A 85 1.59 5.48 -8.64
N GLU A 86 0.74 6.03 -9.51
CA GLU A 86 0.58 5.55 -10.88
C GLU A 86 1.90 5.56 -11.65
N ALA A 87 2.66 6.66 -11.58
CA ALA A 87 3.96 6.77 -12.23
C ALA A 87 4.95 5.68 -11.77
N ARG A 88 4.86 5.22 -10.52
CA ARG A 88 5.70 4.14 -10.01
C ARG A 88 5.19 2.77 -10.40
N LEU A 89 3.88 2.55 -10.38
CA LEU A 89 3.28 1.30 -10.84
C LEU A 89 3.50 1.06 -12.33
N LYS A 90 3.49 2.12 -13.16
CA LYS A 90 3.75 2.05 -14.61
C LYS A 90 5.14 1.49 -14.98
N VAL A 91 6.09 1.49 -14.05
CA VAL A 91 7.43 0.89 -14.28
C VAL A 91 7.36 -0.65 -14.29
N HIS A 92 6.32 -1.23 -13.68
CA HIS A 92 6.12 -2.67 -13.61
C HIS A 92 5.36 -3.16 -14.84
N GLN A 93 6.07 -3.74 -15.82
CA GLN A 93 5.49 -4.22 -17.08
C GLN A 93 4.34 -5.22 -16.89
N GLU A 94 4.35 -5.98 -15.80
CA GLU A 94 3.29 -6.94 -15.46
C GLU A 94 1.94 -6.30 -15.07
N LEU A 95 1.94 -4.99 -14.77
CA LEU A 95 0.75 -4.19 -14.50
C LEU A 95 0.24 -3.43 -15.73
N MET A 96 0.96 -3.50 -16.86
CA MET A 96 0.68 -2.71 -18.05
C MET A 96 0.09 -3.57 -19.17
N GLU A 97 -0.96 -3.09 -19.81
CA GLU A 97 -1.43 -3.58 -21.10
C GLU A 97 -1.16 -2.51 -22.15
N ARG A 98 -0.17 -2.76 -23.01
CA ARG A 98 0.34 -1.79 -23.98
C ARG A 98 0.82 -0.49 -23.30
N ARG A 99 -0.05 0.53 -23.25
CA ARG A 99 0.24 1.86 -22.69
C ARG A 99 -0.62 2.17 -21.45
N ASP A 100 -1.55 1.28 -21.12
CA ASP A 100 -2.58 1.50 -20.11
C ASP A 100 -2.23 0.68 -18.86
N LEU A 101 -2.36 1.31 -17.69
CA LEU A 101 -2.24 0.61 -16.42
C LEU A 101 -3.51 -0.21 -16.23
N MET A 102 -3.36 -1.52 -16.02
CA MET A 102 -4.48 -2.44 -15.96
C MET A 102 -5.26 -2.38 -14.65
N VAL A 103 -4.63 -1.91 -13.58
CA VAL A 103 -5.26 -1.76 -12.27
C VAL A 103 -5.84 -0.35 -12.12
N PRO A 104 -7.12 -0.20 -11.71
CA PRO A 104 -7.67 1.11 -11.41
C PRO A 104 -7.05 1.66 -10.12
N ILE A 105 -6.81 2.97 -10.11
CA ILE A 105 -6.40 3.72 -8.92
C ILE A 105 -7.51 4.69 -8.58
N HIS A 106 -8.14 4.47 -7.43
CA HIS A 106 -9.15 5.33 -6.85
C HIS A 106 -8.54 6.17 -5.74
N THR A 107 -9.11 7.35 -5.50
CA THR A 107 -8.75 8.22 -4.39
C THR A 107 -9.97 8.53 -3.53
N ILE A 108 -9.73 8.73 -2.25
CA ILE A 108 -10.74 9.22 -1.32
C ILE A 108 -10.08 9.99 -0.18
N SER A 109 -10.66 11.13 0.17
CA SER A 109 -10.28 11.85 1.38
C SER A 109 -11.17 11.40 2.53
N PHE A 110 -10.57 10.98 3.63
CA PHE A 110 -11.28 10.51 4.81
C PHE A 110 -11.10 11.50 5.97
N ALA A 111 -12.21 12.11 6.38
CA ALA A 111 -12.29 13.16 7.39
C ALA A 111 -13.34 12.79 8.47
N PRO A 112 -13.00 11.95 9.46
CA PRO A 112 -13.96 11.46 10.46
C PRO A 112 -14.57 12.58 11.30
N ALA A 113 -13.82 13.63 11.62
CA ALA A 113 -14.31 14.78 12.37
C ALA A 113 -15.24 15.71 11.57
N LEU A 114 -15.36 15.52 10.25
CA LEU A 114 -16.22 16.35 9.40
C LEU A 114 -17.68 15.88 9.47
N ARG A 115 -18.53 16.73 10.06
CA ARG A 115 -19.96 16.40 10.22
C ARG A 115 -20.72 16.28 8.90
N ASN A 116 -20.41 17.13 7.93
CA ASN A 116 -21.12 17.18 6.65
C ASN A 116 -20.14 17.29 5.47
N PRO A 117 -19.65 16.16 4.93
CA PRO A 117 -18.77 16.12 3.76
C PRO A 117 -19.34 16.86 2.54
N ASP A 118 -20.66 16.81 2.32
CA ASP A 118 -21.31 17.41 1.15
C ASP A 118 -21.12 18.94 1.09
N SER A 119 -20.96 19.58 2.25
CA SER A 119 -20.71 21.03 2.30
C SER A 119 -19.32 21.45 1.80
N HIS A 120 -18.39 20.51 1.65
CA HIS A 120 -17.02 20.72 1.17
C HIS A 120 -16.73 19.95 -0.12
N ARG A 121 -17.78 19.43 -0.78
CA ARG A 121 -17.66 18.58 -1.96
C ARG A 121 -17.04 19.33 -3.14
N ILE A 122 -16.10 18.66 -3.79
CA ILE A 122 -15.55 19.00 -5.09
C ILE A 122 -15.89 17.83 -6.00
N ASP A 123 -16.42 18.10 -7.19
CA ASP A 123 -16.78 17.04 -8.14
C ASP A 123 -15.54 16.24 -8.56
N ASP A 124 -15.73 14.94 -8.75
CA ASP A 124 -14.68 13.96 -9.05
C ASP A 124 -13.61 13.72 -7.96
N TYR A 125 -13.71 14.40 -6.80
CA TYR A 125 -12.85 14.18 -5.64
C TYR A 125 -13.66 13.68 -4.44
N PRO A 126 -13.75 12.36 -4.22
CA PRO A 126 -14.53 11.79 -3.12
C PRO A 126 -14.04 12.26 -1.74
N LEU A 127 -14.96 12.73 -0.91
CA LEU A 127 -14.73 13.11 0.48
C LEU A 127 -15.74 12.38 1.36
N ALA A 128 -15.25 11.66 2.38
CA ALA A 128 -16.08 10.86 3.26
C ALA A 128 -15.75 11.08 4.74
N ASN A 129 -16.75 10.87 5.59
CA ASN A 129 -16.59 10.71 7.03
C ASN A 129 -16.96 9.28 7.43
N ASP A 130 -17.03 9.00 8.73
CA ASP A 130 -17.32 7.66 9.25
C ASP A 130 -18.60 7.04 8.66
N SER A 131 -19.64 7.87 8.49
CA SER A 131 -20.95 7.42 8.03
C SER A 131 -21.05 7.21 6.51
N SER A 132 -20.20 7.88 5.72
CA SER A 132 -20.25 7.83 4.26
C SER A 132 -19.13 7.01 3.61
N LEU A 133 -18.09 6.65 4.37
CA LEU A 133 -16.91 5.97 3.85
C LEU A 133 -17.25 4.64 3.14
N ILE A 134 -18.05 3.78 3.77
CA ILE A 134 -18.43 2.49 3.18
C ILE A 134 -19.19 2.68 1.87
N ASN A 135 -20.15 3.61 1.84
CA ASN A 135 -20.92 3.91 0.64
C ASN A 135 -20.03 4.45 -0.49
N ALA A 136 -19.01 5.24 -0.16
CA ALA A 136 -18.04 5.72 -1.14
C ALA A 136 -17.16 4.57 -1.68
N LEU A 137 -16.65 3.70 -0.82
CA LEU A 137 -15.82 2.55 -1.22
C LEU A 137 -16.60 1.51 -2.05
N ASN A 138 -17.88 1.31 -1.74
CA ASN A 138 -18.76 0.42 -2.51
C ASN A 138 -18.96 0.89 -3.96
N GLN A 139 -18.74 2.18 -4.27
CA GLN A 139 -18.77 2.66 -5.66
C GLN A 139 -17.60 2.13 -6.50
N PHE A 140 -16.53 1.66 -5.86
CA PHE A 140 -15.36 1.08 -6.53
C PHE A 140 -15.45 -0.45 -6.67
N THR A 141 -16.41 -1.09 -6.02
CA THR A 141 -16.62 -2.54 -6.08
C THR A 141 -16.84 -3.01 -7.52
N GLY A 142 -16.17 -4.09 -7.94
CA GLY A 142 -16.21 -4.62 -9.29
C GLY A 142 -15.39 -3.84 -10.34
N SER A 143 -14.60 -2.84 -9.93
CA SER A 143 -13.80 -2.03 -10.87
C SER A 143 -12.53 -2.74 -11.34
N CYS A 144 -12.07 -3.80 -10.66
CA CYS A 144 -10.85 -4.52 -11.03
C CYS A 144 -11.17 -5.82 -11.80
N PRO A 145 -11.03 -5.84 -13.14
CA PRO A 145 -11.46 -6.98 -13.96
C PRO A 145 -10.59 -8.23 -13.80
N GLN A 146 -9.34 -8.08 -13.36
CA GLN A 146 -8.37 -9.20 -13.25
C GLN A 146 -8.31 -9.82 -11.85
N GLY A 147 -9.08 -9.31 -10.88
CA GLY A 147 -9.27 -9.97 -9.60
C GLY A 147 -7.99 -10.17 -8.79
N GLN A 148 -7.85 -11.39 -8.26
CA GLN A 148 -6.80 -11.77 -7.33
C GLN A 148 -5.38 -11.73 -7.93
N ASP A 149 -5.20 -12.12 -9.20
CA ASP A 149 -3.88 -12.16 -9.85
C ASP A 149 -3.29 -10.74 -9.99
N MET A 150 -4.13 -9.76 -10.34
CA MET A 150 -3.70 -8.36 -10.40
C MET A 150 -3.39 -7.81 -9.02
N CYS A 151 -4.21 -8.15 -8.01
CA CYS A 151 -3.95 -7.77 -6.62
C CYS A 151 -2.55 -8.22 -6.15
N GLU A 152 -2.16 -9.46 -6.42
CA GLU A 152 -0.84 -9.99 -6.03
C GLU A 152 0.32 -9.27 -6.74
N LYS A 153 0.17 -8.97 -8.04
CA LYS A 153 1.16 -8.20 -8.81
C LYS A 153 1.31 -6.78 -8.26
N VAL A 154 0.20 -6.15 -7.90
CA VAL A 154 0.19 -4.79 -7.33
C VAL A 154 0.84 -4.78 -5.95
N LEU A 155 0.53 -5.75 -5.10
CA LEU A 155 1.19 -5.90 -3.79
C LEU A 155 2.71 -6.05 -3.94
N SER A 156 3.16 -6.90 -4.86
CA SER A 156 4.58 -7.06 -5.20
C SER A 156 5.19 -5.73 -5.65
N ALA A 157 4.53 -4.99 -6.55
CA ALA A 157 5.01 -3.69 -7.01
C ALA A 157 5.12 -2.67 -5.86
N ILE A 158 4.12 -2.58 -4.98
CA ILE A 158 4.10 -1.69 -3.82
C ILE A 158 5.24 -2.00 -2.85
N GLU A 159 5.51 -3.27 -2.58
CA GLU A 159 6.67 -3.68 -1.76
C GLU A 159 8.01 -3.28 -2.41
N HIS A 160 8.09 -3.33 -3.74
CA HIS A 160 9.25 -2.88 -4.50
C HIS A 160 9.44 -1.36 -4.50
N ILE A 161 8.36 -0.56 -4.46
CA ILE A 161 8.44 0.92 -4.44
C ILE A 161 9.22 1.43 -3.22
N SER A 162 9.05 0.77 -2.07
CA SER A 162 9.72 1.15 -0.82
C SER A 162 11.13 0.57 -0.68
N LYS A 163 11.46 -0.49 -1.43
CA LYS A 163 12.83 -1.03 -1.51
C LYS A 163 13.66 -0.13 -2.42
N VAL A 164 14.34 0.86 -1.84
CA VAL A 164 15.43 1.60 -2.50
C VAL A 164 16.31 0.61 -3.30
N ARG A 165 16.33 0.79 -4.63
CA ARG A 165 16.91 -0.06 -5.68
C ARG A 165 17.98 -1.09 -5.25
N LYS A 166 17.74 -2.35 -5.63
CA LYS A 166 18.79 -3.21 -6.23
C LYS A 166 18.30 -3.73 -7.59
N SER A 167 18.94 -3.22 -8.64
CA SER A 167 18.79 -3.69 -10.02
C SER A 167 19.40 -5.08 -10.17
N GLY A 168 18.63 -6.05 -10.66
CA GLY A 168 19.12 -7.37 -11.06
C GLY A 168 18.14 -8.04 -12.02
N PHE A 169 18.58 -8.28 -13.26
CA PHE A 169 17.85 -8.95 -14.33
C PHE A 169 17.32 -10.34 -13.90
N ARG A 170 16.03 -10.65 -14.14
CA ARG A 170 15.46 -12.01 -14.00
C ARG A 170 16.04 -12.93 -15.09
N ARG A 171 16.48 -14.13 -14.71
CA ARG A 171 16.96 -15.18 -15.63
C ARG A 171 15.86 -16.21 -15.86
N ASN A 172 15.58 -16.56 -17.12
CA ASN A 172 14.67 -17.67 -17.44
C ASN A 172 15.39 -19.01 -17.28
N VAL A 173 14.91 -19.86 -16.37
CA VAL A 173 15.46 -21.18 -16.13
C VAL A 173 14.65 -22.21 -16.91
N THR A 174 15.29 -22.94 -17.82
CA THR A 174 14.66 -23.95 -18.68
C THR A 174 14.78 -25.39 -18.15
N GLU A 175 15.63 -25.67 -17.17
CA GLU A 175 15.81 -27.01 -16.59
C GLU A 175 15.89 -27.00 -15.05
N GLU A 176 15.11 -27.87 -14.39
CA GLU A 176 14.88 -27.90 -12.94
C GLU A 176 16.09 -28.30 -12.08
N ASP A 177 17.06 -29.02 -12.64
CA ASP A 177 18.29 -29.43 -11.94
C ASP A 177 19.52 -28.56 -12.27
N SER A 178 19.32 -27.56 -13.12
CA SER A 178 20.39 -26.64 -13.49
C SER A 178 20.89 -25.83 -12.28
N ARG A 179 22.13 -25.33 -12.38
CA ARG A 179 22.64 -24.34 -11.42
C ARG A 179 21.74 -23.10 -11.36
N GLY A 180 21.05 -22.77 -12.46
CA GLY A 180 20.04 -21.72 -12.54
C GLY A 180 18.82 -22.00 -11.67
N ALA A 181 18.24 -23.21 -11.72
CA ALA A 181 17.10 -23.60 -10.89
C ALA A 181 17.42 -23.64 -9.39
N LYS A 182 18.63 -24.07 -9.04
CA LYS A 182 19.10 -24.03 -7.64
C LYS A 182 19.24 -22.60 -7.14
N LEU A 183 19.77 -21.69 -7.97
CA LEU A 183 19.81 -20.25 -7.68
C LEU A 183 18.41 -19.66 -7.56
N GLU A 184 17.48 -20.01 -8.45
CA GLU A 184 16.10 -19.53 -8.41
C GLU A 184 15.36 -20.02 -7.15
N LYS A 185 15.54 -21.28 -6.72
CA LYS A 185 15.01 -21.77 -5.44
C LYS A 185 15.57 -21.00 -4.24
N LEU A 186 16.85 -20.63 -4.31
CA LEU A 186 17.52 -19.81 -3.30
C LEU A 186 16.99 -18.38 -3.31
N GLU A 187 16.83 -17.77 -4.49
CA GLU A 187 16.23 -16.45 -4.68
C GLU A 187 14.76 -16.42 -4.21
N LYS A 188 13.97 -17.45 -4.51
CA LYS A 188 12.60 -17.60 -3.99
C LYS A 188 12.59 -17.70 -2.47
N SER A 189 13.49 -18.48 -1.88
CA SER A 189 13.62 -18.58 -0.43
C SER A 189 14.07 -17.26 0.21
N ILE A 190 14.97 -16.52 -0.44
CA ILE A 190 15.37 -15.17 -0.05
C ILE A 190 14.19 -14.20 -0.17
N ALA A 191 13.41 -14.27 -1.25
CA ALA A 191 12.24 -13.42 -1.47
C ALA A 191 11.15 -13.66 -0.40
N THR A 192 10.89 -14.92 -0.02
CA THR A 192 9.99 -15.23 1.09
C THR A 192 10.50 -14.66 2.42
N LEU A 193 11.82 -14.75 2.66
CA LEU A 193 12.45 -14.24 3.88
C LEU A 193 12.45 -12.69 3.90
N ASP A 194 12.67 -12.05 2.77
CA ASP A 194 12.57 -10.61 2.54
C ASP A 194 11.14 -10.09 2.75
N ASN A 195 10.11 -10.84 2.36
CA ASN A 195 8.71 -10.44 2.55
C ASN A 195 8.32 -10.45 4.03
N ILE A 196 8.78 -11.45 4.80
CA ILE A 196 8.58 -11.47 6.26
C ILE A 196 9.33 -10.30 6.92
N GLN A 197 10.54 -10.02 6.44
CA GLN A 197 11.35 -8.90 6.93
C GLN A 197 10.75 -7.54 6.58
N SER A 198 10.22 -7.34 5.37
CA SER A 198 9.60 -6.07 4.95
C SER A 198 8.36 -5.77 5.78
N GLN A 199 7.50 -6.77 6.03
CA GLN A 199 6.35 -6.61 6.92
C GLN A 199 6.79 -6.20 8.32
N THR A 200 7.83 -6.85 8.88
CA THR A 200 8.37 -6.51 10.20
C THR A 200 8.96 -5.10 10.25
N VAL A 201 9.56 -4.61 9.16
CA VAL A 201 10.11 -3.24 9.08
C VAL A 201 9.00 -2.20 9.14
N ILE A 202 7.87 -2.46 8.47
CA ILE A 202 6.75 -1.52 8.38
C ILE A 202 5.95 -1.54 9.69
N GLU A 203 5.61 -2.73 10.21
CA GLU A 203 4.67 -2.93 11.32
C GLU A 203 5.06 -2.19 12.62
N THR A 204 4.37 -1.12 12.98
CA THR A 204 4.51 -0.45 14.28
C THR A 204 3.70 -1.15 15.36
N VAL A 205 4.25 -1.28 16.58
CA VAL A 205 3.58 -1.90 17.72
C VAL A 205 3.57 -0.95 18.92
N GLU A 206 2.51 -1.00 19.73
CA GLU A 206 2.51 -0.30 21.02
C GLU A 206 3.40 -1.04 22.02
N GLY A 207 4.50 -0.40 22.42
CA GLY A 207 5.45 -0.95 23.39
C GLY A 207 6.69 -1.60 22.75
N VAL A 208 7.30 -2.56 23.45
CA VAL A 208 8.61 -3.12 23.07
C VAL A 208 8.44 -4.26 22.06
N GLN A 209 8.85 -4.04 20.81
CA GLN A 209 8.96 -5.11 19.82
C GLN A 209 10.28 -5.87 19.92
N ARG A 210 10.23 -7.20 19.90
CA ARG A 210 11.44 -8.05 19.84
C ARG A 210 11.58 -8.68 18.45
N ILE A 211 12.59 -8.27 17.69
CA ILE A 211 12.91 -8.84 16.37
C ILE A 211 13.81 -10.06 16.55
N ARG A 212 13.30 -11.27 16.24
CA ARG A 212 14.05 -12.54 16.32
C ARG A 212 14.34 -13.09 14.92
N GLY A 213 15.39 -13.90 14.80
CA GLY A 213 15.71 -14.62 13.56
C GLY A 213 17.02 -15.41 13.68
N LEU A 214 17.31 -16.29 12.72
CA LEU A 214 18.59 -17.04 12.64
C LEU A 214 19.79 -16.12 12.31
N ALA A 215 21.01 -16.63 12.48
CA ALA A 215 22.21 -15.91 12.08
C ALA A 215 22.15 -15.56 10.57
N GLY A 216 22.55 -14.33 10.20
CA GLY A 216 22.47 -13.85 8.81
C GLY A 216 21.09 -13.38 8.33
N SER A 217 20.04 -13.48 9.16
CA SER A 217 18.66 -13.10 8.80
C SER A 217 18.40 -11.58 8.76
N GLY A 218 19.39 -10.74 8.46
CA GLY A 218 19.15 -9.30 8.24
C GLY A 218 18.65 -8.46 9.43
N LYS A 219 18.69 -8.93 10.69
CA LYS A 219 18.14 -8.20 11.85
C LYS A 219 18.65 -6.75 11.98
N THR A 220 19.93 -6.53 11.71
CA THR A 220 20.54 -5.20 11.76
C THR A 220 19.98 -4.26 10.68
N ILE A 221 19.77 -4.77 9.45
CA ILE A 221 19.18 -3.95 8.39
C ILE A 221 17.69 -3.68 8.65
N VAL A 222 16.97 -4.65 9.20
CA VAL A 222 15.58 -4.46 9.65
C VAL A 222 15.50 -3.36 10.71
N LEU A 223 16.37 -3.37 11.72
CA LEU A 223 16.42 -2.32 12.74
C LEU A 223 16.74 -0.95 12.15
N ALA A 224 17.72 -0.87 11.23
CA ALA A 224 18.10 0.39 10.60
C ALA A 224 16.97 0.95 9.72
N LEU A 225 16.31 0.11 8.93
CA LEU A 225 15.16 0.50 8.11
C LEU A 225 13.99 0.94 9.01
N LYS A 226 13.77 0.25 10.13
CA LYS A 226 12.73 0.61 11.07
C LYS A 226 13.00 1.96 11.74
N ALA A 227 14.24 2.22 12.15
CA ALA A 227 14.64 3.52 12.69
C ALA A 227 14.55 4.65 11.65
N ALA A 228 14.69 4.36 10.36
CA ALA A 228 14.53 5.35 9.29
C ALA A 228 13.06 5.63 8.96
N ASN A 229 12.16 4.70 9.30
CA ASN A 229 10.72 4.84 9.09
C ASN A 229 9.99 5.42 10.30
N LEU A 230 10.60 5.45 11.49
CA LEU A 230 10.10 6.12 12.71
C LEU A 230 10.45 7.62 12.68
#